data_AF-A0A4R9M0E0-F1
#
_entry.id   AF-A0A4R9M0E0-F1
#
_cell.length_a   1.000
_cell.length_b   1.000
_cell.length_c   1.000
_cell.angle_alpha   90.00
_cell.angle_beta   90.00
_cell.angle_gamma   90.00
#
_symmetry.space_group_name_H-M   'P 1'
#
loop_
_entity.id
_entity.type
_entity.pdbx_description
1 polymer ?
#
loop_
_entity_poly.entity_id
_entity_poly.type
_entity_poly.pdbx_seq_one_letter_code
_entity_poly.pdbx_strand_id
1 'polypeptide(L)'
;MASYIRIFHTVVFLLLVFSQCALFEPKLSTISDTYVREEVMNEEQKSAIKVIKQRIITLKNEIATQKKTNEITSQSIKISKAKIAKHTSQRDLLKEKEKLSLIKDESSNAKRYLDESQAADLEKQKEETRYLTWIQKEKEDIAFLQMKEAMLSENIAELELVRAEVAVKFQESQGKVPSDPEFVKKEIFETQYSSRKSDSRRKTTEWERVKNEAAKLPKINLEDTYEESR
;
A
#
# COMPACT_ATOMS: atom_id res chain seq x y z
N MET A 1 -30.70 -27.94 -6.60
CA MET A 1 -29.49 -28.28 -5.81
C MET A 1 -28.18 -28.15 -6.58
N ALA A 2 -28.14 -28.29 -7.91
CA ALA A 2 -26.90 -28.25 -8.70
C ALA A 2 -26.20 -26.87 -8.79
N SER A 3 -26.93 -25.75 -8.68
CA SER A 3 -26.35 -24.41 -8.82
C SER A 3 -25.54 -23.94 -7.60
N TYR A 4 -25.88 -24.42 -6.39
CA TYR A 4 -25.15 -24.07 -5.17
C TYR A 4 -23.78 -24.73 -5.09
N ILE A 5 -23.65 -25.93 -5.67
CA ILE A 5 -22.37 -26.69 -5.70
C ILE A 5 -21.35 -25.99 -6.62
N ARG A 6 -21.80 -25.38 -7.72
CA ARG A 6 -20.94 -24.64 -8.65
C ARG A 6 -20.42 -23.33 -8.06
N ILE A 7 -21.26 -22.61 -7.31
CA ILE A 7 -20.87 -21.37 -6.63
C ILE A 7 -19.89 -21.65 -5.49
N PHE A 8 -20.08 -22.77 -4.77
CA PHE A 8 -19.17 -23.15 -3.70
C PHE A 8 -17.77 -23.50 -4.24
N HIS A 9 -17.68 -24.19 -5.38
CA HIS A 9 -16.40 -24.51 -6.02
C HIS A 9 -15.64 -23.28 -6.51
N THR A 10 -16.31 -22.28 -7.10
CA THR A 10 -15.63 -21.07 -7.59
C THR A 10 -15.14 -20.18 -6.45
N VAL A 11 -15.87 -20.09 -5.33
CA VAL A 11 -15.45 -19.33 -4.15
C VAL A 11 -14.28 -20.01 -3.41
N VAL A 12 -14.31 -21.34 -3.30
CA VAL A 12 -13.20 -22.11 -2.70
C VAL A 12 -11.94 -22.04 -3.57
N PHE A 13 -12.08 -22.05 -4.90
CA PHE A 13 -10.95 -21.90 -5.81
C PHE A 13 -10.32 -20.50 -5.73
N LEU A 14 -11.14 -19.44 -5.65
CA LEU A 14 -10.66 -18.07 -5.42
C LEU A 14 -9.96 -17.92 -4.06
N LEU A 15 -10.48 -18.53 -2.99
CA LEU A 15 -9.83 -18.52 -1.67
C LEU A 15 -8.49 -19.29 -1.67
N LEU A 16 -8.39 -20.41 -2.38
CA LEU A 16 -7.14 -21.17 -2.51
C LEU A 16 -6.09 -20.43 -3.35
N VAL A 17 -6.50 -19.72 -4.41
CA VAL A 17 -5.58 -18.91 -5.23
C VAL A 17 -5.10 -17.67 -4.44
N PHE A 18 -5.97 -17.01 -3.67
CA PHE A 18 -5.54 -15.93 -2.76
C PHE A 18 -4.64 -16.43 -1.62
N SER A 19 -4.86 -17.66 -1.13
CA SER A 19 -3.99 -18.28 -0.13
C SER A 19 -2.59 -18.62 -0.67
N GLN A 20 -2.43 -18.82 -1.98
CA GLN A 20 -1.11 -19.08 -2.58
C GLN A 20 -0.34 -17.78 -2.92
N CYS A 21 -1.03 -16.65 -3.09
CA CYS A 21 -0.38 -15.35 -3.27
C CYS A 21 0.03 -14.67 -1.95
N ALA A 22 -0.44 -15.15 -0.80
CA ALA A 22 -0.14 -14.56 0.51
C ALA A 22 1.02 -15.25 1.27
N LEU A 23 1.70 -16.23 0.67
CA LEU A 23 2.50 -17.21 1.43
C LEU A 23 3.93 -17.44 0.93
N PHE A 24 4.55 -16.47 0.25
CA PHE A 24 6.00 -16.53 -0.02
C PHE A 24 6.64 -15.13 -0.02
N GLU A 25 6.53 -14.41 1.11
CA GLU A 25 7.70 -13.66 1.54
C GLU A 25 8.64 -14.67 2.22
N PRO A 26 9.86 -14.91 1.71
CA PRO A 26 10.79 -15.78 2.41
C PRO A 26 11.03 -15.15 3.79
N LYS A 27 10.57 -15.84 4.84
CA LYS A 27 10.82 -15.46 6.23
C LYS A 27 12.31 -15.18 6.37
N LEU A 28 12.67 -13.98 6.80
CA LEU A 28 14.07 -13.64 7.03
C LEU A 28 14.66 -14.67 7.99
N SER A 29 15.81 -15.21 7.64
CA SER A 29 16.60 -15.98 8.60
C SER A 29 17.00 -15.06 9.74
N THR A 30 16.85 -15.54 10.97
CA THR A 30 17.11 -14.78 12.19
C THR A 30 18.09 -15.54 13.07
N ILE A 31 18.96 -14.81 13.75
CA ILE A 31 19.92 -15.40 14.67
C ILE A 31 19.31 -15.46 16.06
N SER A 32 19.50 -16.59 16.73
CA SER A 32 19.09 -16.75 18.12
C SER A 32 19.79 -15.73 19.02
N ASP A 33 19.02 -15.06 19.90
CA ASP A 33 19.54 -14.10 20.87
C ASP A 33 20.63 -14.69 21.77
N THR A 34 20.66 -16.02 21.93
CA THR A 34 21.67 -16.75 22.70
C THR A 34 23.09 -16.53 22.20
N TYR A 35 23.29 -16.26 20.91
CA TYR A 35 24.59 -16.05 20.29
C TYR A 35 25.02 -14.58 20.21
N VAL A 36 24.15 -13.66 20.61
CA VAL A 36 24.37 -12.23 20.52
C VAL A 36 24.78 -11.72 21.91
N ARG A 37 26.07 -11.83 22.24
CA ARG A 37 26.63 -11.42 23.54
C ARG A 37 27.32 -10.06 23.43
N GLU A 38 27.01 -9.15 24.35
CA GLU A 38 27.63 -7.80 24.39
C GLU A 38 29.14 -7.83 24.65
N GLU A 39 29.62 -8.89 25.31
CA GLU A 39 31.03 -9.10 25.67
C GLU A 39 31.94 -9.25 24.46
N VAL A 40 31.42 -9.74 23.33
CA VAL A 40 32.17 -9.90 22.07
C VAL A 40 31.89 -8.79 21.05
N MET A 41 31.05 -7.81 21.41
CA MET A 41 30.74 -6.66 20.57
C MET A 41 31.76 -5.55 20.77
N ASN A 42 32.25 -4.97 19.67
CA ASN A 42 32.97 -3.69 19.74
C ASN A 42 31.97 -2.52 19.90
N GLU A 43 32.46 -1.35 20.30
CA GLU A 43 31.62 -0.17 20.53
C GLU A 43 30.90 0.31 19.24
N GLU A 44 31.52 0.12 18.08
CA GLU A 44 30.92 0.42 16.78
C GLU A 44 29.70 -0.47 16.49
N GLN A 45 29.79 -1.78 16.77
CA GLN A 45 28.70 -2.74 16.60
C GLN A 45 27.55 -2.46 17.58
N LYS A 46 27.85 -2.10 18.83
CA LYS A 46 26.82 -1.69 19.82
C LYS A 46 26.06 -0.45 19.34
N SER A 47 26.78 0.56 18.85
CA SER A 47 26.20 1.77 18.30
C SER A 47 25.37 1.47 17.04
N ALA A 48 25.91 0.69 16.11
CA ALA A 48 25.23 0.30 14.86
C ALA A 48 23.91 -0.43 15.14
N ILE A 49 23.92 -1.45 16.02
CA ILE A 49 22.71 -2.20 16.40
C ILE A 49 21.65 -1.25 16.98
N LYS A 50 22.04 -0.32 17.86
CA LYS A 50 21.11 0.65 18.45
C LYS A 50 20.48 1.55 17.39
N VAL A 51 21.29 2.08 16.47
CA VAL A 51 20.82 2.96 15.39
C VAL A 51 19.87 2.20 14.44
N ILE A 52 20.24 0.98 14.03
CA ILE A 52 19.42 0.17 13.12
C ILE A 52 18.09 -0.22 13.80
N LYS A 53 18.11 -0.63 15.07
CA LYS A 53 16.89 -0.92 15.84
C LYS A 53 15.96 0.30 15.90
N GLN A 54 16.50 1.49 16.15
CA GLN A 54 15.70 2.71 16.16
C GLN A 54 15.08 3.00 14.79
N ARG A 55 15.84 2.85 13.70
CA ARG A 55 15.32 3.00 12.32
C ARG A 55 14.18 2.02 12.02
N ILE A 56 14.33 0.75 12.42
CA ILE A 56 13.28 -0.28 12.27
C ILE A 56 11.99 0.14 12.99
N ILE A 57 12.09 0.65 14.22
CA ILE A 57 10.92 1.11 14.99
C ILE A 57 10.25 2.29 14.28
N THR A 58 11.03 3.29 13.86
CA THR A 58 10.50 4.45 13.13
C THR A 58 9.80 4.02 11.83
N LEU A 59 10.43 3.17 11.01
CA LEU A 59 9.85 2.68 9.76
C LEU A 59 8.57 1.86 10.00
N LYS A 60 8.49 1.05 11.05
CA LYS A 60 7.26 0.33 11.40
C LYS A 60 6.11 1.28 11.71
N ASN A 61 6.37 2.34 12.46
CA ASN A 61 5.36 3.34 12.80
C ASN A 61 4.91 4.12 11.55
N GLU A 62 5.85 4.47 10.67
CA GLU A 62 5.55 5.12 9.39
C GLU A 62 4.69 4.22 8.50
N ILE A 63 5.03 2.93 8.35
CA ILE A 63 4.25 1.95 7.57
C ILE A 63 2.84 1.79 8.14
N ALA A 64 2.70 1.68 9.47
CA ALA A 64 1.40 1.56 10.10
C ALA A 64 0.52 2.80 9.85
N THR A 65 1.13 4.00 9.87
CA THR A 65 0.43 5.25 9.55
C THR A 65 0.05 5.31 8.07
N GLN A 66 0.96 4.94 7.17
CA GLN A 66 0.70 4.93 5.73
C GLN A 66 -0.40 3.94 5.35
N LYS A 67 -0.47 2.77 5.99
CA LYS A 67 -1.56 1.80 5.77
C LYS A 67 -2.94 2.40 6.05
N LYS A 68 -3.06 3.23 7.09
CA LYS A 68 -4.30 3.97 7.39
C LYS A 68 -4.60 5.02 6.32
N THR A 69 -3.59 5.76 5.86
CA THR A 69 -3.75 6.72 4.75
C THR A 69 -4.25 6.03 3.49
N ASN A 70 -3.68 4.89 3.11
CA ASN A 70 -4.10 4.12 1.93
C ASN A 70 -5.54 3.61 2.07
N GLU A 71 -5.97 3.21 3.26
CA GLU A 71 -7.35 2.82 3.52
C GLU A 71 -8.31 4.00 3.31
N ILE A 72 -7.97 5.18 3.84
CA ILE A 72 -8.76 6.42 3.62
C ILE A 72 -8.85 6.73 2.13
N THR A 73 -7.72 6.72 1.41
CA THR A 73 -7.69 6.93 -0.05
C THR A 73 -8.60 5.93 -0.78
N SER A 74 -8.56 4.65 -0.42
CA SER A 74 -9.43 3.62 -1.02
C SER A 74 -10.92 3.85 -0.72
N GLN A 75 -11.24 4.33 0.49
CA GLN A 75 -12.61 4.73 0.84
C GLN A 75 -13.06 5.96 0.03
N SER A 76 -12.20 6.96 -0.16
CA SER A 76 -12.49 8.14 -0.99
C SER A 76 -12.83 7.76 -2.43
N ILE A 77 -12.09 6.81 -3.02
CA ILE A 77 -12.39 6.28 -4.37
C ILE A 77 -13.80 5.70 -4.45
N LYS A 78 -14.20 4.91 -3.44
CA LYS A 78 -15.55 4.32 -3.38
C LYS A 78 -16.62 5.40 -3.27
N ILE A 79 -16.38 6.42 -2.43
CA ILE A 79 -17.29 7.56 -2.25
C ILE A 79 -17.44 8.33 -3.56
N SER A 80 -16.33 8.69 -4.23
CA SER A 80 -16.39 9.40 -5.50
C SER A 80 -17.13 8.62 -6.58
N LYS A 81 -16.90 7.30 -6.68
CA LYS A 81 -17.65 6.44 -7.59
C LYS A 81 -19.15 6.43 -7.30
N ALA A 82 -19.54 6.41 -6.02
CA ALA A 82 -20.94 6.48 -5.62
C ALA A 82 -21.57 7.85 -5.94
N LYS A 83 -20.85 8.95 -5.70
CA LYS A 83 -21.30 10.30 -6.06
C LYS A 83 -21.51 10.45 -7.57
N ILE A 84 -20.60 9.96 -8.40
CA ILE A 84 -20.77 9.95 -9.87
C ILE A 84 -22.06 9.22 -10.28
N ALA A 85 -22.31 8.04 -9.68
CA ALA A 85 -23.55 7.29 -9.94
C ALA A 85 -24.80 8.07 -9.50
N LYS A 86 -24.75 8.74 -8.33
CA LYS A 86 -25.84 9.60 -7.83
C LYS A 86 -26.15 10.73 -8.80
N HIS A 87 -25.15 11.49 -9.25
CA HIS A 87 -25.35 12.59 -10.20
C HIS A 87 -25.87 12.10 -11.56
N THR A 88 -25.42 10.93 -12.01
CA THR A 88 -25.92 10.29 -13.24
C THR A 88 -27.41 9.96 -13.12
N SER A 89 -27.82 9.31 -12.04
CA SER A 89 -29.24 8.98 -11.80
C SER A 89 -30.11 10.22 -11.63
N GLN A 90 -29.60 11.26 -10.97
CA GLN A 90 -30.31 12.53 -10.79
C GLN A 90 -30.55 13.22 -12.14
N ARG A 91 -29.53 13.29 -12.98
CA ARG A 91 -29.64 13.82 -14.34
C ARG A 91 -30.67 13.05 -15.16
N ASP A 92 -30.61 11.72 -15.13
CA ASP A 92 -31.54 10.89 -15.92
C ASP A 92 -32.99 11.08 -15.47
N LEU A 93 -33.22 11.17 -14.15
CA LEU A 93 -34.53 11.52 -13.60
C LEU A 93 -35.01 12.90 -14.05
N LEU A 94 -34.13 13.90 -14.06
CA LEU A 94 -34.48 15.28 -14.48
C LEU A 94 -34.80 15.35 -15.97
N LYS A 95 -34.08 14.60 -16.82
CA LYS A 95 -34.40 14.46 -18.25
C LYS A 95 -35.75 13.81 -18.50
N GLU A 96 -36.12 12.79 -17.72
CA GLU A 96 -37.46 12.18 -17.84
C GLU A 96 -38.56 13.14 -17.34
N LYS A 97 -38.30 13.92 -16.28
CA LYS A 97 -39.24 14.97 -15.83
C LYS A 97 -39.40 16.09 -16.85
N GLU A 98 -38.32 16.52 -17.49
CA GLU A 98 -38.34 17.48 -18.60
C GLU A 98 -39.23 16.98 -19.73
N LYS A 99 -39.00 15.74 -20.21
CA LYS A 99 -39.83 15.12 -21.26
C LYS A 99 -41.32 15.08 -20.88
N LEU A 100 -41.62 14.70 -19.64
CA LEU A 100 -43.00 14.67 -19.15
C LEU A 100 -43.63 16.06 -19.11
N SER A 101 -42.91 17.08 -18.64
CA SER A 101 -43.39 18.47 -18.63
C SER A 101 -43.60 19.03 -20.04
N LEU A 102 -42.74 18.67 -21.00
CA LEU A 102 -42.95 19.01 -22.41
C LEU A 102 -44.22 18.37 -22.98
N ILE A 103 -44.48 17.10 -22.67
CA ILE A 103 -45.71 16.39 -23.09
C ILE A 103 -46.97 17.03 -22.47
N LYS A 104 -46.84 17.64 -21.29
CA LYS A 104 -47.93 18.34 -20.58
C LYS A 104 -48.05 19.82 -20.95
N ASP A 105 -47.27 20.31 -21.92
CA ASP A 105 -47.20 21.72 -22.30
C ASP A 105 -46.79 22.68 -21.14
N GLU A 106 -46.11 22.16 -20.10
CA GLU A 106 -45.60 22.94 -18.97
C GLU A 106 -44.19 23.48 -19.25
N SER A 107 -44.09 24.43 -20.18
CA SER A 107 -42.80 24.97 -20.68
C SER A 107 -41.87 25.52 -19.58
N SER A 108 -42.42 26.16 -18.53
CA SER A 108 -41.63 26.69 -17.41
C SER A 108 -40.96 25.58 -16.58
N ASN A 109 -41.69 24.49 -16.32
CA ASN A 109 -41.18 23.35 -15.57
C ASN A 109 -40.15 22.57 -16.39
N ALA A 110 -40.39 22.40 -17.70
CA ALA A 110 -39.45 21.77 -18.62
C ALA A 110 -38.10 22.49 -18.61
N LYS A 111 -38.10 23.83 -18.75
CA LYS A 111 -36.86 24.63 -18.69
C LYS A 111 -36.14 24.47 -17.36
N ARG A 112 -36.85 24.50 -16.23
CA ARG A 112 -36.23 24.30 -14.91
C ARG A 112 -35.54 22.94 -14.79
N TYR A 113 -36.20 21.87 -15.25
CA TYR A 113 -35.60 20.52 -15.19
C TYR A 113 -34.39 20.37 -16.12
N LEU A 114 -34.38 21.06 -17.26
CA LEU A 114 -33.21 21.13 -18.14
C LEU A 114 -32.03 21.82 -17.43
N ASP A 115 -32.26 22.97 -16.81
CA ASP A 115 -31.22 23.71 -16.08
C ASP A 115 -30.67 22.89 -14.90
N GLU A 116 -31.54 22.25 -14.12
CA GLU A 116 -31.15 21.34 -13.02
C GLU A 116 -30.38 20.11 -13.55
N SER A 117 -30.75 19.57 -14.73
CA SER A 117 -30.03 18.45 -15.34
C SER A 117 -28.62 18.86 -15.76
N GLN A 118 -28.45 20.06 -16.31
CA GLN A 118 -27.13 20.58 -16.70
C GLN A 118 -26.26 20.82 -15.47
N ALA A 119 -26.83 21.34 -14.38
CA ALA A 119 -26.12 21.46 -13.11
C ALA A 119 -25.65 20.09 -12.56
N ALA A 120 -26.50 19.06 -12.64
CA ALA A 120 -26.11 17.71 -12.24
C ALA A 120 -25.00 17.11 -13.11
N ASP A 121 -24.99 17.39 -14.43
CA ASP A 121 -23.90 17.00 -15.33
C ASP A 121 -22.57 17.70 -14.99
N LEU A 122 -22.61 18.98 -14.60
CA LEU A 122 -21.42 19.72 -14.17
C LEU A 122 -20.82 19.15 -12.88
N GLU A 123 -21.66 18.86 -11.86
CA GLU A 123 -21.19 18.23 -10.63
C GLU A 123 -20.64 16.81 -10.88
N LYS A 124 -21.26 16.06 -11.79
CA LYS A 124 -20.73 14.76 -12.22
C LYS A 124 -19.31 14.89 -12.79
N GLN A 125 -19.06 15.85 -13.67
CA GLN A 125 -17.74 16.05 -14.28
C GLN A 125 -16.68 16.44 -13.25
N LYS A 126 -17.02 17.30 -12.28
CA LYS A 126 -16.13 17.63 -11.16
C LYS A 126 -15.74 16.38 -10.38
N GLU A 127 -16.73 15.53 -10.05
CA GLU A 127 -16.48 14.32 -9.30
C GLU A 127 -15.74 13.24 -10.10
N GLU A 128 -15.98 13.11 -11.41
CA GLU A 128 -15.16 12.27 -12.31
C GLU A 128 -13.70 12.69 -12.28
N THR A 129 -13.43 13.99 -12.22
CA THR A 129 -12.06 14.48 -12.17
C THR A 129 -11.42 14.21 -10.80
N ARG A 130 -12.16 14.41 -9.69
CA ARG A 130 -11.71 14.02 -8.33
C ARG A 130 -11.43 12.51 -8.24
N TYR A 131 -12.29 11.68 -8.83
CA TYR A 131 -12.11 10.22 -8.87
C TYR A 131 -10.78 9.82 -9.54
N LEU A 132 -10.44 10.44 -10.67
CA LEU A 132 -9.16 10.21 -11.34
C LEU A 132 -7.97 10.65 -10.47
N THR A 133 -8.09 11.78 -9.75
CA THR A 133 -7.07 12.21 -8.80
C THR A 133 -6.90 11.22 -7.66
N TRP A 134 -7.99 10.70 -7.10
CA TRP A 134 -7.92 9.69 -6.03
C TRP A 134 -7.29 8.38 -6.52
N ILE A 135 -7.58 7.92 -7.73
CA ILE A 135 -6.90 6.77 -8.34
C ILE A 135 -5.39 7.01 -8.45
N GLN A 136 -4.99 8.19 -8.91
CA GLN A 136 -3.57 8.51 -9.02
C GLN A 136 -2.89 8.52 -7.65
N LYS A 137 -3.54 9.17 -6.66
CA LYS A 137 -3.07 9.19 -5.29
C LYS A 137 -2.93 7.78 -4.71
N GLU A 138 -3.88 6.88 -4.98
CA GLU A 138 -3.79 5.47 -4.57
C GLU A 138 -2.56 4.77 -5.15
N LYS A 139 -2.21 5.03 -6.41
CA LYS A 139 -0.99 4.47 -7.02
C LYS A 139 0.27 4.98 -6.33
N GLU A 140 0.34 6.28 -6.05
CA GLU A 140 1.47 6.88 -5.31
C GLU A 140 1.58 6.33 -3.89
N ASP A 141 0.46 6.28 -3.17
CA ASP A 141 0.34 5.78 -1.80
C ASP A 141 0.75 4.30 -1.70
N ILE A 142 0.39 3.47 -2.68
CA ILE A 142 0.82 2.06 -2.75
C ILE A 142 2.32 1.96 -3.06
N ALA A 143 2.83 2.70 -4.05
CA ALA A 143 4.25 2.67 -4.41
C ALA A 143 5.13 3.14 -3.24
N PHE A 144 4.72 4.20 -2.55
CA PHE A 144 5.40 4.72 -1.37
C PHE A 144 5.38 3.71 -0.21
N LEU A 145 4.25 3.04 0.03
CA LEU A 145 4.15 1.98 1.04
C LEU A 145 5.12 0.82 0.72
N GLN A 146 5.15 0.34 -0.53
CA GLN A 146 6.04 -0.74 -0.94
C GLN A 146 7.53 -0.36 -0.79
N MET A 147 7.89 0.88 -1.11
CA MET A 147 9.24 1.39 -0.87
C MET A 147 9.60 1.34 0.62
N LYS A 148 8.71 1.82 1.50
CA LYS A 148 8.92 1.80 2.96
C LYS A 148 9.03 0.38 3.52
N GLU A 149 8.18 -0.54 3.06
CA GLU A 149 8.25 -1.96 3.45
C GLU A 149 9.56 -2.62 2.98
N ALA A 150 10.04 -2.29 1.78
CA ALA A 150 11.33 -2.78 1.29
C ALA A 150 12.52 -2.20 2.10
N MET A 151 12.48 -0.90 2.44
CA MET A 151 13.47 -0.27 3.32
C MET A 151 13.47 -0.91 4.70
N LEU A 152 12.31 -1.21 5.28
CA LEU A 152 12.21 -1.93 6.55
C LEU A 152 12.85 -3.32 6.44
N SER A 153 12.56 -4.05 5.36
CA SER A 153 13.14 -5.37 5.13
C SER A 153 14.66 -5.32 4.97
N GLU A 154 15.21 -4.30 4.31
CA GLU A 154 16.65 -4.07 4.21
C GLU A 154 17.27 -3.82 5.59
N ASN A 155 16.69 -2.94 6.40
CA ASN A 155 17.22 -2.62 7.74
C ASN A 155 17.16 -3.84 8.69
N ILE A 156 16.13 -4.69 8.58
CA ILE A 156 16.09 -5.94 9.36
C ILE A 156 17.19 -6.89 8.88
N ALA A 157 17.40 -7.03 7.57
CA ALA A 157 18.47 -7.89 7.05
C ALA A 157 19.87 -7.37 7.44
N GLU A 158 20.06 -6.05 7.47
CA GLU A 158 21.30 -5.42 7.96
C GLU A 158 21.51 -5.73 9.45
N LEU A 159 20.47 -5.61 10.28
CA LEU A 159 20.55 -5.97 11.70
C LEU A 159 20.95 -7.43 11.89
N GLU A 160 20.34 -8.35 11.16
CA GLU A 160 20.65 -9.77 11.25
C GLU A 160 22.07 -10.08 10.73
N LEU A 161 22.56 -9.37 9.72
CA LEU A 161 23.95 -9.49 9.28
C LEU A 161 24.93 -9.06 10.39
N VAL A 162 24.70 -7.93 11.05
CA VAL A 162 25.53 -7.47 12.17
C VAL A 162 25.46 -8.47 13.33
N ARG A 163 24.28 -9.03 13.61
CA ARG A 163 24.12 -10.10 14.61
C ARG A 163 24.87 -11.37 14.20
N ALA A 164 24.97 -11.67 12.91
CA ALA A 164 25.71 -12.84 12.40
C ALA A 164 27.20 -12.70 12.68
N GLU A 165 27.73 -11.51 12.44
CA GLU A 165 29.13 -11.19 12.74
C GLU A 165 29.46 -11.33 14.22
N VAL A 166 28.55 -10.88 15.09
CA VAL A 166 28.70 -11.04 16.53
C VAL A 166 28.61 -12.51 16.94
N ALA A 167 27.67 -13.25 16.38
CA ALA A 167 27.47 -14.67 16.67
C ALA A 167 28.66 -15.53 16.24
N VAL A 168 29.22 -15.26 15.05
CA VAL A 168 30.44 -15.90 14.55
C VAL A 168 31.61 -15.64 15.51
N LYS A 169 31.88 -14.38 15.86
CA LYS A 169 32.94 -14.03 16.82
C LYS A 169 32.75 -14.70 18.17
N PHE A 170 31.50 -14.78 18.65
CA PHE A 170 31.19 -15.49 19.89
C PHE A 170 31.50 -16.98 19.78
N GLN A 171 31.06 -17.64 18.72
CA GLN A 171 31.32 -19.07 18.49
C GLN A 171 32.82 -19.36 18.34
N GLU A 172 33.56 -18.50 17.62
CA GLU A 172 35.02 -18.56 17.52
C GLU A 172 35.70 -18.40 18.89
N SER A 173 35.21 -17.50 19.74
CA SER A 173 35.74 -17.33 21.11
C SER A 173 35.50 -18.56 22.00
N GLN A 174 34.49 -19.38 21.67
CA GLN A 174 34.20 -20.66 22.33
C GLN A 174 34.96 -21.83 21.67
N GLY A 175 35.83 -21.56 20.69
CA GLY A 175 36.61 -22.58 19.97
C GLY A 175 35.81 -23.35 18.92
N LYS A 176 34.60 -22.92 18.58
CA LYS A 176 33.82 -23.51 17.47
C LYS A 176 34.39 -23.05 16.12
N VAL A 177 34.27 -23.91 15.11
CA VAL A 177 34.79 -23.70 13.76
C VAL A 177 33.69 -23.82 12.70
N PRO A 178 33.88 -23.26 11.49
CA PRO A 178 32.86 -23.29 10.42
C PRO A 178 32.38 -24.69 9.98
N SER A 179 33.16 -25.74 10.28
CA SER A 179 32.76 -27.13 10.03
C SER A 179 31.77 -27.68 11.05
N ASP A 180 31.57 -26.99 12.19
CA ASP A 180 30.64 -27.44 13.22
C ASP A 180 29.18 -27.29 12.75
N PRO A 181 28.32 -28.30 13.00
CA PRO A 181 26.93 -28.28 12.51
C PRO A 181 26.08 -27.09 12.99
N GLU A 182 26.42 -26.51 14.14
CA GLU A 182 25.72 -25.37 14.75
C GLU A 182 26.38 -24.01 14.46
N PHE A 183 27.45 -23.99 13.65
CA PHE A 183 28.15 -22.75 13.34
C PHE A 183 27.28 -21.85 12.47
N VAL A 184 27.17 -20.58 12.85
CA VAL A 184 26.40 -19.58 12.13
C VAL A 184 27.09 -19.28 10.80
N LYS A 185 26.42 -19.59 9.69
CA LYS A 185 26.92 -19.32 8.34
C LYS A 185 26.65 -17.87 7.95
N LYS A 186 27.65 -17.01 8.09
CA LYS A 186 27.56 -15.58 7.78
C LYS A 186 27.11 -15.33 6.33
N GLU A 187 27.53 -16.17 5.39
CA GLU A 187 27.26 -16.03 3.95
C GLU A 187 25.77 -16.01 3.63
N ILE A 188 24.94 -16.70 4.44
CA ILE A 188 23.48 -16.70 4.31
C ILE A 188 22.94 -15.28 4.54
N PHE A 189 23.40 -14.61 5.59
CA PHE A 189 22.96 -13.27 5.97
C PHE A 189 23.51 -12.20 5.03
N GLU A 190 24.74 -12.37 4.51
CA GLU A 190 25.31 -11.49 3.49
C GLU A 190 24.49 -11.55 2.18
N THR A 191 24.14 -12.76 1.74
CA THR A 191 23.29 -12.98 0.56
C THR A 191 21.90 -12.39 0.77
N GLN A 192 21.31 -12.61 1.95
CA GLN A 192 20.02 -12.04 2.33
C GLN A 192 20.04 -10.51 2.31
N TYR A 193 21.04 -9.88 2.94
CA TYR A 193 21.18 -8.42 2.94
C TYR A 193 21.36 -7.86 1.53
N SER A 194 22.23 -8.46 0.71
CA SER A 194 22.46 -8.03 -0.67
C SER A 194 21.18 -8.08 -1.52
N SER A 195 20.41 -9.17 -1.40
CA SER A 195 19.12 -9.31 -2.09
C SER A 195 18.11 -8.24 -1.65
N ARG A 196 17.96 -8.01 -0.34
CA ARG A 196 17.02 -7.01 0.20
C ARG A 196 17.43 -5.58 -0.15
N LYS A 197 18.73 -5.28 -0.16
CA LYS A 197 19.27 -4.00 -0.61
C LYS A 197 18.98 -3.72 -2.09
N SER A 198 19.12 -4.74 -2.94
CA SER A 198 18.76 -4.63 -4.36
C SER A 198 17.26 -4.38 -4.54
N ASP A 199 16.42 -5.08 -3.78
CA ASP A 199 14.96 -4.89 -3.87
C ASP A 199 14.53 -3.51 -3.37
N SER A 200 15.08 -3.05 -2.24
CA SER A 200 14.89 -1.69 -1.70
C SER A 200 15.21 -0.62 -2.75
N ARG A 201 16.37 -0.72 -3.42
CA ARG A 201 16.73 0.18 -4.53
C ARG A 201 15.73 0.16 -5.67
N ARG A 202 15.31 -1.04 -6.11
CA ARG A 202 14.32 -1.20 -7.18
C ARG A 202 12.99 -0.52 -6.81
N LYS A 203 12.52 -0.70 -5.57
CA LYS A 203 11.27 -0.12 -5.08
C LYS A 203 11.36 1.40 -4.92
N THR A 204 12.51 1.94 -4.53
CA THR A 204 12.76 3.39 -4.51
C THR A 204 12.70 3.99 -5.91
N THR A 205 13.38 3.39 -6.90
CA THR A 205 13.32 3.86 -8.29
C THR A 205 11.90 3.80 -8.86
N GLU A 206 11.15 2.75 -8.53
CA GLU A 206 9.75 2.63 -8.95
C GLU A 206 8.86 3.71 -8.33
N TRP A 207 9.04 4.01 -7.03
CA TRP A 207 8.35 5.12 -6.38
C TRP A 207 8.67 6.47 -7.04
N GLU A 208 9.94 6.73 -7.36
CA GLU A 208 10.34 7.96 -8.06
C GLU A 208 9.69 8.07 -9.44
N ARG A 209 9.61 6.96 -10.18
CA ARG A 209 8.91 6.89 -11.46
C ARG A 209 7.43 7.24 -11.32
N VAL A 210 6.71 6.60 -10.39
CA VAL A 210 5.28 6.84 -10.14
C VAL A 210 5.02 8.29 -9.71
N LYS A 211 5.87 8.84 -8.83
CA LYS A 211 5.80 10.23 -8.39
C LYS A 211 5.98 11.22 -9.55
N ASN A 212 6.91 10.96 -10.47
CA ASN A 212 7.15 11.82 -11.62
C ASN A 212 6.03 11.73 -12.67
N GLU A 213 5.36 10.58 -12.77
CA GLU A 213 4.18 10.41 -13.62
C GLU A 213 2.96 11.18 -13.07
N ALA A 214 2.80 11.21 -11.75
CA ALA A 214 1.73 11.93 -11.08
C ALA A 214 1.72 13.45 -11.32
N ALA A 215 2.90 14.07 -11.38
CA ALA A 215 3.06 15.52 -11.55
C ALA A 215 2.45 16.08 -12.85
N LYS A 216 2.04 15.20 -13.78
CA LYS A 216 1.46 15.57 -15.08
C LYS A 216 -0.06 15.75 -15.08
N LEU A 217 -0.74 15.43 -13.97
CA LEU A 217 -2.20 15.56 -13.87
C LEU A 217 -2.62 16.91 -13.27
N PRO A 218 -3.79 17.45 -13.65
CA PRO A 218 -4.28 18.73 -13.12
C PRO A 218 -4.45 18.67 -11.59
N LYS A 219 -3.96 19.70 -10.90
CA LYS A 219 -4.11 19.85 -9.44
C LYS A 219 -5.56 20.19 -9.12
N ILE A 220 -6.24 19.32 -8.39
CA ILE A 220 -7.62 19.50 -7.96
C ILE A 220 -7.66 19.48 -6.44
N ASN A 221 -8.49 20.32 -5.85
CA ASN A 221 -8.68 20.33 -4.40
C ASN A 221 -9.40 19.04 -3.96
N LEU A 222 -8.71 18.22 -3.16
CA LEU A 222 -9.24 16.95 -2.66
C LEU A 222 -10.08 17.13 -1.38
N GLU A 223 -9.94 18.28 -0.71
CA GLU A 223 -10.57 18.57 0.59
C GLU A 223 -12.10 18.68 0.47
N ASP A 224 -12.60 19.20 -0.65
CA ASP A 224 -14.04 19.31 -0.96
C ASP A 224 -14.76 17.95 -1.03
N THR A 225 -14.03 16.84 -1.15
CA THR A 225 -14.65 15.50 -1.21
C THR A 225 -15.44 15.20 0.07
N TYR A 226 -15.00 15.73 1.21
CA TYR A 226 -15.53 15.43 2.54
C TYR A 226 -16.64 16.39 2.99
N GLU A 227 -16.62 17.65 2.55
CA GLU A 227 -17.54 18.67 3.05
C GLU A 227 -19.00 18.48 2.60
N GLU A 228 -19.24 17.86 1.45
CA GLU A 228 -20.60 17.61 0.93
C GLU A 228 -21.28 16.34 1.50
N SER A 229 -20.65 15.65 2.44
CA SER A 229 -21.17 14.41 3.05
C SER A 229 -21.91 14.63 4.37
N ARG A 230 -21.99 15.87 4.86
CA ARG A 230 -22.81 16.31 5.99
C ARG A 230 -24.07 17.01 5.52
#